data_AF-A0A940IPQ1-F1
#
_entry.id   AF-A0A940IPQ1-F1
#
_cell.length_a   1.000
_cell.length_b   1.000
_cell.length_c   1.000
_cell.angle_alpha   90.00
_cell.angle_beta   90.00
_cell.angle_gamma   90.00
#
_symmetry.space_group_name_H-M   'P 1'
#
loop_
_entity.id
_entity.type
_entity.pdbx_description
1 polymer ?
#
loop_
_entity_poly.entity_id
_entity_poly.type
_entity_poly.pdbx_seq_one_letter_code
_entity_poly.pdbx_strand_id
1 'polypeptide(L)'
;MWGFLSTIALGLIAAMTTFAFQARSWREKNREDIRKDERQAALQTVELIGDAFDKRYHAHRKLLEALNAGDENLQVIYAEYNKEVDAWMTALSRISARLSVYFDRETANSFVYECHDPLKDSGDGLQLRYRHGWDLSSVDKAIASRIFPNLQVARRNFQRFQRDLLERVENNEFGSVQYWNNTQRGKLEDISVLFLVSRLFGVAK
;
A
#
# COMPACT_ATOMS: atom_id res chain seq x y z
N MET A 1 36.85 -53.04 -15.86
CA MET A 1 35.49 -52.86 -15.29
C MET A 1 35.43 -51.77 -14.22
N TRP A 2 36.35 -51.74 -13.24
CA TRP A 2 36.40 -50.70 -12.19
C TRP A 2 36.54 -49.26 -12.70
N GLY A 3 37.34 -49.02 -13.75
CA GLY A 3 37.50 -47.68 -14.35
C GLY A 3 36.24 -47.15 -15.06
N PHE A 4 35.36 -48.02 -15.56
CA PHE A 4 34.12 -47.61 -16.21
C PHE A 4 33.08 -47.16 -15.17
N LEU A 5 32.96 -47.90 -14.07
CA LEU A 5 32.08 -47.55 -12.95
C LEU A 5 32.50 -46.25 -12.25
N SER A 6 33.81 -46.00 -12.12
CA SER A 6 34.30 -44.74 -11.52
C SER A 6 34.02 -43.52 -12.41
N THR A 7 34.17 -43.63 -13.74
CA THR A 7 33.82 -42.53 -14.66
C THR A 7 32.34 -42.22 -14.65
N ILE A 8 31.47 -43.24 -14.63
CA ILE A 8 30.01 -43.04 -14.51
C ILE A 8 29.66 -42.37 -13.18
N ALA A 9 30.24 -42.83 -12.07
CA ALA A 9 30.00 -42.24 -10.75
C ALA A 9 30.45 -40.77 -10.69
N LEU A 10 31.62 -40.44 -11.24
CA LEU A 10 32.12 -39.07 -11.34
C LEU A 10 31.22 -38.18 -12.21
N GLY A 11 30.76 -38.69 -13.35
CA GLY A 11 29.81 -37.99 -14.22
C GLY A 11 28.47 -37.72 -13.53
N LEU A 12 27.97 -38.68 -12.74
CA LEU A 12 26.73 -38.54 -11.98
C LEU A 12 26.86 -37.51 -10.85
N ILE A 13 27.98 -37.52 -10.12
CA ILE A 13 28.29 -36.52 -9.09
C ILE A 13 28.40 -35.12 -9.72
N ALA A 14 29.10 -34.98 -10.84
CA ALA A 14 29.21 -33.71 -11.56
C ALA A 14 27.83 -33.19 -12.03
N ALA A 15 26.98 -34.06 -12.59
CA ALA A 15 25.63 -33.68 -12.99
C ALA A 15 24.77 -33.24 -11.79
N MET A 16 24.86 -33.94 -10.66
CA MET A 16 24.14 -33.58 -9.43
C MET A 16 24.59 -32.22 -8.88
N THR A 17 25.90 -31.95 -8.85
CA THR A 17 26.41 -30.66 -8.36
C THR A 17 26.03 -29.53 -9.30
N THR A 18 26.17 -29.69 -10.62
CA THR A 18 25.72 -28.69 -11.60
C THR A 18 24.22 -28.41 -11.48
N PHE A 19 23.39 -29.44 -11.35
CA PHE A 19 21.95 -29.27 -11.14
C PHE A 19 21.65 -28.51 -9.84
N ALA A 20 22.34 -28.83 -8.73
CA ALA A 20 22.16 -28.14 -7.47
C ALA A 20 22.55 -26.65 -7.55
N PHE A 21 23.66 -26.32 -8.21
CA PHE A 21 24.08 -24.94 -8.46
C PHE A 21 23.07 -24.19 -9.35
N GLN A 22 22.60 -24.84 -10.42
CA GLN A 22 21.62 -24.25 -11.33
C GLN A 22 20.28 -24.01 -10.64
N ALA A 23 19.81 -24.96 -9.83
CA ALA A 23 18.60 -24.81 -9.03
C ALA A 23 18.71 -23.69 -8.00
N ARG A 24 19.88 -23.53 -7.35
CA ARG A 24 20.13 -22.43 -6.40
C ARG A 24 20.16 -21.08 -7.11
N SER A 25 20.86 -20.99 -8.23
CA SER A 25 20.94 -19.77 -9.05
C SER A 25 19.55 -19.37 -9.57
N TRP A 26 18.75 -20.32 -10.05
CA TRP A 26 17.39 -20.07 -10.52
C TRP A 26 16.47 -19.54 -9.41
N ARG A 27 16.54 -20.13 -8.20
CA ARG A 27 15.76 -19.64 -7.05
C ARG A 27 16.16 -18.23 -6.66
N GLU A 28 17.45 -17.93 -6.63
CA GLU A 28 17.94 -16.59 -6.28
C GLU A 28 17.50 -15.54 -7.31
N LYS A 29 17.65 -15.87 -8.61
CA LYS A 29 17.20 -15.00 -9.69
C LYS A 29 15.70 -14.74 -9.61
N ASN A 30 14.88 -15.78 -9.46
CA ASN A 30 13.43 -15.61 -9.34
C ASN A 30 13.03 -14.78 -8.11
N ARG A 31 13.72 -14.96 -6.98
CA ARG A 31 13.49 -14.13 -5.78
C ARG A 31 13.82 -12.67 -6.05
N GLU A 32 14.95 -12.41 -6.70
CA GLU A 32 15.34 -11.04 -7.02
C GLU A 32 14.37 -10.38 -8.01
N ASP A 33 13.91 -11.12 -9.02
CA ASP A 33 12.94 -10.64 -10.01
C ASP A 33 11.59 -10.32 -9.33
N ILE A 34 11.05 -11.24 -8.52
CA ILE A 34 9.83 -10.99 -7.73
C ILE A 34 10.01 -9.79 -6.78
N ARG A 35 11.17 -9.68 -6.12
CA ARG A 35 11.46 -8.52 -5.24
C ARG A 35 11.39 -7.21 -6.00
N LYS A 36 11.97 -7.14 -7.19
CA LYS A 36 11.98 -5.93 -8.03
C LYS A 36 10.57 -5.57 -8.47
N ASP A 37 9.81 -6.55 -8.95
CA ASP A 37 8.44 -6.36 -9.40
C ASP A 37 7.52 -5.90 -8.27
N GLU A 38 7.57 -6.57 -7.11
CA GLU A 38 6.77 -6.19 -5.94
C GLU A 38 7.18 -4.82 -5.39
N ARG A 39 8.48 -4.50 -5.37
CA ARG A 39 8.96 -3.17 -4.95
C ARG A 39 8.41 -2.08 -5.84
N GLN A 40 8.47 -2.28 -7.16
CA GLN A 40 7.93 -1.34 -8.13
C GLN A 40 6.42 -1.17 -7.95
N ALA A 41 5.69 -2.27 -7.75
CA ALA A 41 4.25 -2.22 -7.51
C ALA A 41 3.87 -1.52 -6.20
N ALA A 42 4.68 -1.68 -5.15
CA ALA A 42 4.53 -0.98 -3.88
C ALA A 42 4.79 0.53 -4.04
N LEU A 43 5.87 0.93 -4.71
CA LEU A 43 6.17 2.35 -5.00
C LEU A 43 5.05 3.01 -5.81
N GLN A 44 4.58 2.35 -6.88
CA GLN A 44 3.44 2.83 -7.66
C GLN A 44 2.16 2.95 -6.83
N THR A 45 2.01 2.12 -5.80
CA THR A 45 0.89 2.24 -4.86
C THR A 45 1.04 3.52 -4.05
N VAL A 46 2.23 3.80 -3.50
CA VAL A 46 2.52 5.04 -2.75
C VAL A 46 2.28 6.28 -3.62
N GLU A 47 2.78 6.29 -4.86
CA GLU A 47 2.58 7.39 -5.82
C GLU A 47 1.09 7.62 -6.12
N LEU A 48 0.35 6.54 -6.44
CA LEU A 48 -1.10 6.62 -6.69
C LEU A 48 -1.86 7.25 -5.52
N ILE A 49 -1.48 6.89 -4.28
CA ILE A 49 -2.10 7.45 -3.08
C ILE A 49 -1.76 8.93 -2.95
N GLY A 50 -0.49 9.31 -3.16
CA GLY A 50 -0.02 10.70 -3.18
C GLY A 50 -0.83 11.57 -4.13
N ASP A 51 -0.88 11.17 -5.40
CA ASP A 51 -1.58 11.91 -6.44
C ASP A 51 -3.08 12.06 -6.14
N ALA A 52 -3.73 10.99 -5.67
CA ALA A 52 -5.15 11.02 -5.33
C ALA A 52 -5.42 11.92 -4.13
N PHE A 53 -4.58 11.85 -3.09
CA PHE A 53 -4.72 12.67 -1.89
C PHE A 53 -4.50 14.14 -2.20
N ASP A 54 -3.44 14.49 -2.92
CA ASP A 54 -3.10 15.87 -3.24
C ASP A 54 -4.19 16.54 -4.09
N LYS A 55 -4.74 15.84 -5.08
CA LYS A 55 -5.90 16.34 -5.86
C LYS A 55 -7.10 16.61 -4.97
N ARG A 56 -7.47 15.64 -4.12
CA ARG A 56 -8.61 15.76 -3.20
C ARG A 56 -8.41 16.88 -2.18
N TYR A 57 -7.21 17.00 -1.63
CA TYR A 57 -6.84 18.03 -0.66
C TYR A 57 -6.83 19.42 -1.28
N HIS A 58 -6.25 19.56 -2.47
CA HIS A 58 -6.23 20.82 -3.22
C HIS A 58 -7.65 21.29 -3.56
N ALA A 59 -8.52 20.38 -4.02
CA ALA A 59 -9.92 20.69 -4.30
C ALA A 59 -10.67 21.20 -3.05
N HIS A 60 -10.45 20.59 -1.88
CA HIS A 60 -11.00 21.08 -0.61
C HIS A 60 -10.52 22.49 -0.28
N ARG A 61 -9.22 22.73 -0.41
CA ARG A 61 -8.64 24.04 -0.12
C ARG A 61 -9.18 25.12 -1.04
N LYS A 62 -9.23 24.84 -2.35
CA LYS A 62 -9.77 25.77 -3.34
C LYS A 62 -11.23 26.14 -3.05
N LEU A 63 -12.06 25.14 -2.71
CA LEU A 63 -13.46 25.40 -2.34
C LEU A 63 -13.58 26.19 -1.03
N LEU A 64 -12.78 25.86 -0.01
CA LEU A 64 -12.77 26.59 1.25
C LEU A 64 -12.38 28.06 1.05
N GLU A 65 -11.32 28.30 0.27
CA GLU A 65 -10.84 29.64 -0.05
C GLU A 65 -11.92 30.43 -0.82
N ALA A 66 -12.57 29.82 -1.81
CA ALA A 66 -13.66 30.43 -2.56
C ALA A 66 -14.89 30.76 -1.69
N LEU A 67 -15.29 29.86 -0.79
CA LEU A 67 -16.40 30.08 0.15
C LEU A 67 -16.11 31.24 1.12
N ASN A 68 -14.87 31.37 1.57
CA ASN A 68 -14.46 32.44 2.48
C ASN A 68 -14.34 33.79 1.77
N ALA A 69 -13.88 33.80 0.51
CA ALA A 69 -13.74 35.00 -0.29
C ALA A 69 -15.07 35.50 -0.89
N GLY A 70 -16.11 34.66 -0.93
CA GLY A 70 -17.35 34.97 -1.62
C GLY A 70 -17.17 35.03 -3.15
N ASP A 71 -16.38 34.10 -3.70
CA ASP A 71 -16.03 34.07 -5.12
C ASP A 71 -17.26 33.98 -6.03
N GLU A 72 -17.32 34.81 -7.08
CA GLU A 72 -18.40 34.81 -8.07
C GLU A 72 -18.48 33.50 -8.86
N ASN A 73 -17.35 32.76 -8.96
CA ASN A 73 -17.25 31.48 -9.64
C ASN A 73 -17.52 30.26 -8.75
N LEU A 74 -18.13 30.46 -7.57
CA LEU A 74 -18.31 29.41 -6.56
C LEU A 74 -18.98 28.14 -7.12
N GLN A 75 -19.96 28.27 -8.02
CA GLN A 75 -20.63 27.11 -8.62
C GLN A 75 -19.68 26.25 -9.46
N VAL A 76 -18.79 26.87 -10.24
CA VAL A 76 -17.80 26.17 -11.06
C VAL A 76 -16.79 25.45 -10.17
N ILE A 77 -16.29 26.15 -9.14
CA ILE A 77 -15.34 25.58 -8.17
C ILE A 77 -15.97 24.41 -7.41
N TYR A 78 -17.26 24.51 -7.07
CA TYR A 78 -17.99 23.42 -6.42
C TYR A 78 -18.18 22.20 -7.34
N ALA A 79 -18.43 22.42 -8.64
CA ALA A 79 -18.50 21.33 -9.61
C ALA A 79 -17.15 20.62 -9.78
N GLU A 80 -16.05 21.36 -9.85
CA GLU A 80 -14.69 20.80 -9.84
C GLU A 80 -14.40 20.03 -8.55
N TYR A 81 -14.80 20.56 -7.39
CA TYR A 81 -14.68 19.88 -6.12
C TYR A 81 -15.37 18.52 -6.14
N ASN A 82 -16.63 18.45 -6.59
CA ASN A 82 -17.39 17.20 -6.66
C ASN A 82 -16.76 16.19 -7.62
N LYS A 83 -16.26 16.64 -8.77
CA LYS A 83 -15.50 15.78 -9.67
C LYS A 83 -14.31 15.11 -8.97
N GLU A 84 -13.58 15.86 -8.15
CA GLU A 84 -12.47 15.31 -7.37
C GLU A 84 -12.93 14.47 -6.16
N VAL A 85 -14.13 14.69 -5.59
CA VAL A 85 -14.76 13.75 -4.63
C VAL A 85 -14.95 12.40 -5.31
N ASP A 86 -15.57 12.38 -6.49
CA ASP A 86 -15.95 11.15 -7.19
C ASP A 86 -14.71 10.36 -7.64
N ALA A 87 -13.71 11.09 -8.16
CA ALA A 87 -12.40 10.51 -8.49
C ALA A 87 -11.73 9.91 -7.25
N TRP A 88 -11.78 10.60 -6.11
CA TRP A 88 -11.25 10.10 -4.84
C TRP A 88 -11.96 8.83 -4.38
N MET A 89 -13.29 8.78 -4.40
CA MET A 89 -14.04 7.60 -3.96
C MET A 89 -13.76 6.38 -4.85
N THR A 90 -13.59 6.60 -6.15
CA THR A 90 -13.17 5.55 -7.09
C THR A 90 -11.75 5.06 -6.78
N ALA A 91 -10.82 5.98 -6.49
CA ALA A 91 -9.46 5.66 -6.13
C ALA A 91 -9.36 4.95 -4.77
N LEU A 92 -10.20 5.33 -3.79
CA LEU A 92 -10.18 4.83 -2.41
C LEU A 92 -10.28 3.31 -2.34
N SER A 93 -11.22 2.70 -3.07
CA SER A 93 -11.37 1.23 -3.10
C SER A 93 -10.13 0.55 -3.68
N ARG A 94 -9.60 1.10 -4.77
CA ARG A 94 -8.38 0.59 -5.41
C ARG A 94 -7.16 0.72 -4.50
N ILE A 95 -7.02 1.85 -3.84
CA ILE A 95 -5.95 2.14 -2.88
C ILE A 95 -6.02 1.17 -1.70
N SER A 96 -7.18 1.03 -1.08
CA SER A 96 -7.38 0.13 0.08
C SER A 96 -7.04 -1.32 -0.26
N ALA A 97 -7.45 -1.79 -1.45
CA ALA A 97 -7.10 -3.12 -1.93
C ALA A 97 -5.58 -3.27 -2.15
N ARG A 98 -4.92 -2.31 -2.80
CA ARG A 98 -3.46 -2.37 -3.02
C ARG A 98 -2.67 -2.29 -1.71
N LEU A 99 -3.09 -1.45 -0.76
CA LEU A 99 -2.50 -1.38 0.58
C LEU A 99 -2.63 -2.72 1.30
N SER A 100 -3.80 -3.36 1.21
CA SER A 100 -4.02 -4.68 1.82
C SER A 100 -3.11 -5.77 1.23
N VAL A 101 -2.84 -5.70 -0.07
CA VAL A 101 -2.00 -6.68 -0.78
C VAL A 101 -0.52 -6.46 -0.51
N TYR A 102 -0.04 -5.22 -0.58
CA TYR A 102 1.39 -4.93 -0.56
C TYR A 102 1.93 -4.53 0.81
N PHE A 103 1.09 -4.09 1.74
CA PHE A 103 1.55 -3.68 3.06
C PHE A 103 0.91 -4.56 4.12
N ASP A 104 -0.41 -4.48 4.30
CA ASP A 104 -1.25 -5.38 5.10
C ASP A 104 -2.64 -4.75 5.27
N ARG A 105 -3.58 -5.52 5.83
CA ARG A 105 -4.95 -5.04 6.08
C ARG A 105 -5.00 -3.90 7.11
N GLU A 106 -4.10 -3.90 8.09
CA GLU A 106 -4.08 -2.87 9.14
C GLU A 106 -3.73 -1.51 8.54
N THR A 107 -2.72 -1.47 7.67
CA THR A 107 -2.28 -0.31 6.91
C THR A 107 -3.40 0.25 6.03
N ALA A 108 -4.17 -0.63 5.38
CA ALA A 108 -5.33 -0.21 4.61
C ALA A 108 -6.42 0.41 5.51
N ASN A 109 -6.64 -0.13 6.70
CA ASN A 109 -7.59 0.43 7.67
C ASN A 109 -7.08 1.77 8.21
N SER A 110 -5.81 1.88 8.59
CA SER A 110 -5.20 3.14 9.05
C SER A 110 -5.28 4.24 7.99
N PHE A 111 -5.13 3.90 6.71
CA PHE A 111 -5.36 4.88 5.64
C PHE A 111 -6.79 5.43 5.67
N VAL A 112 -7.80 4.55 5.82
CA VAL A 112 -9.20 4.97 5.87
C VAL A 112 -9.45 5.85 7.11
N TYR A 113 -9.07 5.38 8.29
CA TYR A 113 -9.36 6.08 9.54
C TYR A 113 -8.54 7.36 9.74
N GLU A 114 -7.26 7.36 9.34
CA GLU A 114 -6.36 8.48 9.65
C GLU A 114 -6.30 9.51 8.52
N CYS A 115 -6.50 9.11 7.27
CA CYS A 115 -6.37 10.00 6.11
C CYS A 115 -7.73 10.32 5.48
N HIS A 116 -8.56 9.31 5.20
CA HIS A 116 -9.85 9.51 4.55
C HIS A 116 -10.89 10.16 5.47
N ASP A 117 -11.07 9.65 6.68
CA ASP A 117 -12.14 10.13 7.57
C ASP A 117 -12.04 11.63 7.89
N PRO A 118 -10.86 12.19 8.25
CA PRO A 118 -10.75 13.64 8.45
C PRO A 118 -11.01 14.45 7.18
N LEU A 119 -10.62 13.95 6.00
CA LEU A 119 -10.96 14.58 4.72
C LEU A 119 -12.47 14.55 4.45
N LYS A 120 -13.12 13.43 4.75
CA LYS A 120 -14.57 13.27 4.61
C LYS A 120 -15.30 14.23 5.52
N ASP A 121 -14.96 14.27 6.81
CA ASP A 121 -15.58 15.16 7.79
C ASP A 121 -15.40 16.64 7.41
N SER A 122 -14.24 17.01 6.87
CA SER A 122 -14.00 18.34 6.32
C SER A 122 -14.91 18.63 5.11
N GLY A 123 -15.07 17.65 4.23
CA GLY A 123 -15.97 17.72 3.07
C GLY A 123 -17.43 17.92 3.45
N ASP A 124 -17.91 17.22 4.48
CA ASP A 124 -19.27 17.38 5.00
C ASP A 124 -19.51 18.82 5.47
N GLY A 125 -18.53 19.41 6.17
CA GLY A 125 -18.57 20.81 6.56
C GLY A 125 -18.56 21.79 5.37
N LEU A 126 -17.77 21.51 4.33
CA LEU A 126 -17.75 22.33 3.11
C LEU A 126 -19.09 22.28 2.37
N GLN A 127 -19.72 21.12 2.28
CA GLN A 127 -21.03 20.98 1.65
C GLN A 127 -22.12 21.77 2.40
N LEU A 128 -22.10 21.73 3.74
CA LEU A 128 -23.01 22.53 4.56
C LEU A 128 -22.80 24.03 4.33
N ARG A 129 -21.55 24.49 4.33
CA ARG A 129 -21.18 25.89 4.04
C ARG A 129 -21.61 26.34 2.66
N TYR A 130 -21.44 25.50 1.65
CA TYR A 130 -21.87 25.81 0.29
C TYR A 130 -23.40 25.93 0.19
N ARG A 131 -24.14 25.00 0.81
CA ARG A 131 -25.60 24.95 0.72
C ARG A 131 -26.31 26.06 1.49
N HIS A 132 -25.81 26.40 2.68
CA HIS A 132 -26.50 27.28 3.63
C HIS A 132 -25.78 28.61 3.87
N GLY A 133 -24.58 28.79 3.32
CA GLY A 133 -23.78 29.99 3.53
C GLY A 133 -23.35 30.14 5.00
N TRP A 134 -23.52 31.35 5.53
CA TRP A 134 -23.14 31.71 6.91
C TRP A 134 -24.28 31.52 7.92
N ASP A 135 -25.51 31.29 7.44
CA ASP A 135 -26.69 31.13 8.29
C ASP A 135 -26.91 29.65 8.66
N LEU A 136 -25.99 29.15 9.47
CA LEU A 136 -25.97 27.76 9.93
C LEU A 136 -26.61 27.61 11.32
N SER A 137 -27.27 26.48 11.55
CA SER A 137 -27.73 26.08 12.89
C SER A 137 -26.54 25.96 13.86
N SER A 138 -26.79 25.96 15.17
CA SER A 138 -25.72 25.80 16.18
C SER A 138 -24.93 24.50 15.99
N VAL A 139 -25.61 23.43 15.59
CA VAL A 139 -25.01 22.12 15.29
C VAL A 139 -24.16 22.20 14.03
N ASP A 140 -24.68 22.76 12.95
CA ASP A 140 -23.95 22.85 11.68
C ASP A 140 -22.75 23.80 11.77
N LYS A 141 -22.84 24.86 12.58
CA LYS A 141 -21.70 25.73 12.92
C LYS A 141 -20.57 24.96 13.57
N ALA A 142 -20.88 23.99 14.43
CA ALA A 142 -19.88 23.15 15.08
C ALA A 142 -19.20 22.17 14.10
N ILE A 143 -19.92 21.69 13.09
CA ILE A 143 -19.34 20.87 12.01
C ILE A 143 -18.47 21.75 11.12
N ALA A 144 -18.99 22.90 10.69
CA ALA A 144 -18.29 23.79 9.79
C ALA A 144 -17.04 24.45 10.41
N SER A 145 -16.98 24.62 11.73
CA SER A 145 -15.77 25.10 12.42
C SER A 145 -14.62 24.09 12.40
N ARG A 146 -14.92 22.80 12.17
CA ARG A 146 -13.92 21.72 12.10
C ARG A 146 -13.31 21.53 10.72
N ILE A 147 -13.79 22.22 9.69
CA ILE A 147 -13.30 22.08 8.31
C ILE A 147 -11.78 22.24 8.23
N PHE A 148 -11.26 23.37 8.74
CA PHE A 148 -9.82 23.67 8.70
C PHE A 148 -9.00 22.76 9.62
N PRO A 149 -9.35 22.55 10.90
CA PRO A 149 -8.68 21.57 11.74
C PRO A 149 -8.58 20.17 11.11
N ASN A 150 -9.68 19.67 10.54
CA ASN A 150 -9.73 18.34 9.93
C ASN A 150 -8.85 18.26 8.67
N LEU A 151 -8.83 19.31 7.84
CA LEU A 151 -7.92 19.41 6.70
C LEU A 151 -6.44 19.32 7.13
N GLN A 152 -6.07 20.03 8.21
CA GLN A 152 -4.70 20.00 8.71
C GLN A 152 -4.33 18.65 9.31
N VAL A 153 -5.24 18.04 10.07
CA VAL A 153 -5.08 16.68 10.60
C VAL A 153 -4.89 15.69 9.45
N ALA A 154 -5.74 15.75 8.42
CA ALA A 154 -5.63 14.86 7.27
C ALA A 154 -4.27 14.98 6.58
N ARG A 155 -3.81 16.21 6.30
CA ARG A 155 -2.50 16.44 5.66
C ARG A 155 -1.35 15.90 6.49
N ARG A 156 -1.34 16.17 7.80
CA ARG A 156 -0.29 15.71 8.71
C ARG A 156 -0.27 14.18 8.78
N ASN A 157 -1.43 13.56 8.95
CA ASN A 157 -1.56 12.11 9.00
C ASN A 157 -1.13 11.48 7.68
N PHE A 158 -1.51 12.07 6.55
CA PHE A 158 -1.10 11.60 5.24
C PHE A 158 0.42 11.67 5.03
N GLN A 159 1.07 12.77 5.40
CA GLN A 159 2.52 12.90 5.31
C GLN A 159 3.26 11.85 6.16
N ARG A 160 2.76 11.59 7.37
CA ARG A 160 3.28 10.51 8.23
C ARG A 160 3.08 9.16 7.54
N PHE A 161 1.86 8.86 7.13
CA PHE A 161 1.48 7.60 6.49
C PHE A 161 2.34 7.33 5.24
N GLN A 162 2.52 8.32 4.37
CA GLN A 162 3.33 8.20 3.16
C GLN A 162 4.81 7.92 3.48
N ARG A 163 5.38 8.61 4.48
CA ARG A 163 6.76 8.34 4.93
C ARG A 163 6.89 6.94 5.48
N ASP A 164 5.95 6.50 6.31
CA ASP A 164 5.98 5.17 6.92
C ASP A 164 5.88 4.07 5.84
N LEU A 165 5.08 4.28 4.78
CA LEU A 165 5.06 3.37 3.62
C LEU A 165 6.40 3.34 2.88
N LEU A 166 7.03 4.49 2.64
CA LEU A 166 8.32 4.56 1.97
C LEU A 166 9.41 3.86 2.79
N GLU A 167 9.44 4.06 4.09
CA GLU A 167 10.36 3.39 5.01
C GLU A 167 10.20 1.87 4.95
N ARG A 168 8.95 1.38 4.95
CA ARG A 168 8.67 -0.05 4.76
C ARG A 168 9.16 -0.57 3.41
N VAL A 169 9.00 0.21 2.33
CA VAL A 169 9.54 -0.15 1.00
C VAL A 169 11.07 -0.23 1.03
N GLU A 170 11.74 0.72 1.67
CA GLU A 170 13.20 0.72 1.84
C GLU A 170 13.69 -0.50 2.64
N ASN A 171 12.95 -0.88 3.67
CA ASN A 171 13.25 -2.02 4.55
C ASN A 171 12.84 -3.39 3.98
N ASN A 172 12.25 -3.42 2.78
CA ASN A 172 11.69 -4.64 2.16
C ASN A 172 10.54 -5.28 2.96
N GLU A 173 9.76 -4.46 3.66
CA GLU A 173 8.59 -4.84 4.46
C GLU A 173 7.29 -4.67 3.64
N PHE A 174 7.29 -5.28 2.45
CA PHE A 174 6.16 -5.27 1.53
C PHE A 174 5.93 -6.65 0.90
N GLY A 175 4.71 -6.85 0.38
CA GLY A 175 4.31 -7.98 -0.45
C GLY A 175 4.65 -9.33 0.18
N SER A 176 5.22 -10.23 -0.63
CA SER A 176 5.73 -11.52 -0.18
C SER A 176 7.18 -11.41 0.34
N VAL A 177 7.93 -10.38 -0.06
CA VAL A 177 9.33 -10.15 0.34
C VAL A 177 9.50 -10.04 1.86
N GLN A 178 8.54 -9.42 2.55
CA GLN A 178 8.57 -9.30 4.02
C GLN A 178 8.71 -10.67 4.73
N TYR A 179 8.20 -11.75 4.13
CA TYR A 179 8.30 -13.09 4.70
C TYR A 179 9.66 -13.74 4.45
N TRP A 180 10.40 -13.33 3.42
CA TRP A 180 11.73 -13.87 3.14
C TRP A 180 12.76 -13.41 4.17
N ASN A 181 12.67 -12.15 4.60
CA ASN A 181 13.48 -11.62 5.69
C ASN A 181 13.07 -12.23 7.04
N ASN A 182 11.78 -12.50 7.27
CA ASN A 182 11.29 -13.16 8.48
C ASN A 182 11.59 -14.66 8.56
N THR A 183 11.80 -15.37 7.44
CA THR A 183 12.22 -16.78 7.48
C THR A 183 13.64 -17.01 8.02
N GLN A 184 14.47 -15.97 8.17
CA GLN A 184 15.76 -16.08 8.86
C GLN A 184 15.66 -15.88 10.38
N ARG A 185 14.55 -15.33 10.90
CA ARG A 185 14.31 -15.12 12.34
C ARG A 185 13.12 -15.94 12.82
N GLY A 186 13.36 -17.22 13.10
CA GLY A 186 12.57 -17.95 14.10
C GLY A 186 11.37 -18.81 13.65
N LYS A 187 11.20 -19.13 12.36
CA LYS A 187 10.13 -20.05 11.90
C LYS A 187 10.59 -21.31 11.15
N LEU A 188 11.89 -21.55 11.07
CA LEU A 188 12.43 -22.82 10.54
C LEU A 188 12.34 -23.97 11.55
N GLU A 189 12.10 -23.69 12.84
CA GLU A 189 11.92 -24.74 13.86
C GLU A 189 10.55 -25.45 13.76
N ASP A 190 9.54 -24.81 13.13
CA ASP A 190 8.19 -25.38 13.00
C ASP A 190 7.97 -26.20 11.72
N ILE A 191 8.89 -26.14 10.76
CA ILE A 191 8.84 -27.01 9.58
C ILE A 191 9.71 -28.23 9.89
N SER A 192 9.08 -29.28 10.43
CA SER A 192 9.80 -30.50 10.79
C SER A 192 10.58 -31.02 9.57
N VAL A 193 11.88 -31.25 9.76
CA VAL A 193 12.77 -31.83 8.73
C VAL A 193 12.17 -33.13 8.18
N LEU A 194 11.41 -33.86 9.00
CA LEU A 194 10.66 -35.05 8.60
C LEU A 194 9.60 -34.79 7.52
N PHE A 195 8.89 -33.65 7.56
CA PHE A 195 7.88 -33.30 6.55
C PHE A 195 8.49 -32.93 5.19
N LEU A 196 9.67 -32.28 5.21
CA LEU A 196 10.42 -31.99 3.98
C LEU A 196 11.01 -33.26 3.38
N VAL A 197 11.53 -34.18 4.21
CA VAL A 197 12.07 -35.48 3.77
C VAL A 197 10.95 -36.40 3.26
N SER A 198 9.80 -36.49 3.93
CA SER A 198 8.69 -37.36 3.48
C SER A 198 8.10 -36.91 2.13
N ARG A 199 8.11 -35.61 1.85
CA ARG A 199 7.67 -35.04 0.57
C ARG A 199 8.70 -35.23 -0.56
N LEU A 200 10.00 -35.23 -0.24
CA LEU A 200 11.07 -35.53 -1.19
C LEU A 200 11.12 -37.00 -1.61
N PHE A 201 10.76 -37.92 -0.72
CA PHE A 201 10.70 -39.36 -1.01
C PHE A 201 9.31 -39.87 -1.40
N GLY A 202 8.30 -38.98 -1.52
CA GLY A 202 6.94 -39.35 -1.91
C GLY A 202 6.21 -40.26 -0.92
N VAL A 203 6.62 -40.27 0.35
CA VAL A 203 6.11 -41.20 1.38
C VAL A 203 4.88 -40.63 2.10
N ALA A 204 4.62 -39.32 2.00
CA ALA A 204 3.40 -38.72 2.52
C ALA A 204 2.25 -38.88 1.52
N LYS A 205 1.33 -39.81 1.82
CA LYS A 205 -0.05 -39.76 1.34
C LYS A 205 -0.88 -38.88 2.24
#